data_AF-A0A554J1D6-F1
#
_entry.id   AF-A0A554J1D6-F1
#
_cell.length_a   1.000
_cell.length_b   1.000
_cell.length_c   1.000
_cell.angle_alpha   90.00
_cell.angle_beta   90.00
_cell.angle_gamma   90.00
#
_symmetry.space_group_name_H-M   'P 1'
#
loop_
_entity.id
_entity.type
_entity.pdbx_description
1 polymer ?
#
loop_
_entity_poly.entity_id
_entity_poly.type
_entity_poly.pdbx_seq_one_letter_code
_entity_poly.pdbx_strand_id
1 'polypeptide(L)'
;MEEGMEEQQTRYTWFIVKSGSVSLVAGDTYVKALSNRLGWKEETLIKRVQAVLPRKLDQELFLAMTVEMQAPIHPETFQKIYHYFTDGQWISLGFDREMGNNLYLNRSERILHQIDLTLNILHWGKEEGFLVSWLCAAHLVQAYGDDAEEILCVIMENLDEIIEERNMIMPRKKAFATIAFIVANNAANAEEGSSAPNIASAEDILELLSPIPARWSEDGGEDV
;
A
#
# COMPACT_ATOMS: atom_id res chain seq x y z
N MET A 1 -25.51 -5.42 19.13
CA MET A 1 -24.78 -5.29 17.84
C MET A 1 -24.63 -3.81 17.49
N GLU A 2 -24.27 -2.96 18.45
CA GLU A 2 -24.04 -1.51 18.22
C GLU A 2 -22.66 -1.06 18.75
N GLU A 3 -22.05 -1.80 19.69
CA GLU A 3 -20.73 -1.49 20.25
C GLU A 3 -19.56 -1.68 19.27
N GLY A 4 -19.75 -2.40 18.15
CA GLY A 4 -18.69 -2.65 17.15
C GLY A 4 -18.53 -1.57 16.08
N MET A 5 -19.48 -0.63 15.96
CA MET A 5 -19.41 0.45 14.95
C MET A 5 -18.78 1.75 15.49
N GLU A 6 -18.78 1.97 16.81
CA GLU A 6 -18.16 3.16 17.41
C GLU A 6 -16.62 3.05 17.52
N GLU A 7 -16.06 1.85 17.65
CA GLU A 7 -14.60 1.66 17.71
C GLU A 7 -13.88 2.01 16.40
N GLN A 8 -14.55 1.86 15.25
CA GLN A 8 -13.96 2.23 13.95
C GLN A 8 -14.03 3.73 13.67
N GLN A 9 -15.04 4.45 14.18
CA GLN A 9 -15.23 5.88 13.91
C GLN A 9 -14.24 6.79 14.63
N THR A 10 -13.51 6.29 15.62
CA THR A 10 -12.63 7.12 16.47
C THR A 10 -11.13 6.95 16.17
N ARG A 11 -10.76 6.11 15.19
CA ARG A 11 -9.34 5.77 14.92
C ARG A 11 -8.50 6.93 14.37
N TYR A 12 -9.10 7.96 13.77
CA TYR A 12 -8.35 8.99 13.04
C TYR A 12 -8.64 10.43 13.48
N THR A 13 -8.79 10.67 14.79
CA THR A 13 -8.93 12.04 15.30
C THR A 13 -7.56 12.73 15.35
N TRP A 14 -7.04 13.15 14.20
CA TRP A 14 -5.74 13.82 14.09
C TRP A 14 -5.87 15.33 14.17
N PHE A 15 -5.18 15.94 15.13
CA PHE A 15 -5.00 17.38 15.16
C PHE A 15 -3.82 17.76 14.24
N ILE A 16 -4.10 18.02 12.96
CA ILE A 16 -3.12 18.60 12.04
C ILE A 16 -2.80 20.03 12.52
N VAL A 17 -1.62 20.23 13.11
CA VAL A 17 -1.19 21.55 13.60
C VAL A 17 -0.66 22.37 12.42
N LYS A 18 -1.44 23.36 11.97
CA LYS A 18 -1.01 24.39 11.00
C LYS A 18 0.10 25.27 11.58
N SER A 19 1.35 24.81 11.62
CA SER A 19 2.51 25.68 11.90
C SER A 19 3.54 25.64 10.78
N GLY A 20 3.95 26.80 10.27
CA GLY A 20 4.72 26.95 9.03
C GLY A 20 6.19 26.55 9.07
N SER A 21 6.70 25.98 10.17
CA SER A 21 8.11 25.58 10.28
C SER A 21 8.24 24.08 10.56
N VAL A 22 8.98 23.41 9.67
CA VAL A 22 9.61 22.08 9.69
C VAL A 22 9.12 21.11 10.79
N SER A 23 8.50 20.00 10.38
CA SER A 23 8.03 18.94 11.31
C SER A 23 9.15 18.01 11.81
N LEU A 24 10.28 17.95 11.11
CA LEU A 24 11.31 16.94 11.33
C LEU A 24 12.54 17.56 12.01
N VAL A 25 12.71 17.27 13.30
CA VAL A 25 13.84 17.75 14.10
C VAL A 25 14.66 16.56 14.59
N ALA A 26 15.99 16.65 14.50
CA ALA A 26 16.88 15.66 15.09
C ALA A 26 16.69 15.63 16.62
N GLY A 27 16.65 14.44 17.20
CA GLY A 27 16.32 14.21 18.61
C GLY A 27 14.83 14.01 18.91
N ASP A 28 13.94 14.20 17.93
CA ASP A 28 12.55 13.77 18.04
C ASP A 28 12.48 12.23 18.17
N THR A 29 11.63 11.74 19.08
CA THR A 29 11.54 10.30 19.39
C THR A 29 11.10 9.48 18.17
N TYR A 30 10.21 10.03 17.35
CA TYR A 30 9.72 9.39 16.14
C TYR A 30 10.76 9.36 15.03
N VAL A 31 11.47 10.47 14.82
CA VAL A 31 12.58 10.55 13.87
C VAL A 31 13.67 9.55 14.23
N LYS A 32 14.02 9.47 15.52
CA LYS A 32 15.02 8.53 16.03
C LYS A 32 14.57 7.07 15.91
N ALA A 33 13.31 6.77 16.21
CA ALA A 33 12.77 5.42 16.07
C ALA A 33 12.83 4.96 14.61
N LEU A 34 12.34 5.79 13.68
CA LEU A 34 12.34 5.47 12.26
C LEU A 34 13.76 5.39 11.68
N SER A 35 14.66 6.30 12.07
CA SER A 35 16.05 6.27 11.62
C SER A 35 16.75 4.97 12.05
N ASN A 36 16.51 4.51 13.27
CA ASN A 36 17.05 3.25 13.77
C ASN A 36 16.52 2.04 12.99
N ARG A 37 15.20 2.01 12.70
CA ARG A 37 14.60 0.92 11.91
C ARG A 37 15.13 0.86 10.47
N LEU A 38 15.41 2.02 9.87
CA LEU A 38 15.98 2.14 8.53
C LEU A 38 17.52 1.99 8.49
N GLY A 39 18.18 1.93 9.65
CA GLY A 39 19.64 1.89 9.74
C GLY A 39 20.32 3.19 9.27
N TRP A 40 19.64 4.33 9.39
CA TRP A 40 20.12 5.64 8.93
C TRP A 40 20.48 6.56 10.10
N LYS A 41 21.34 7.54 9.81
CA LYS A 41 21.49 8.71 10.68
C LYS A 41 20.22 9.57 10.60
N GLU A 42 19.82 10.18 11.71
CA GLU A 42 18.64 11.07 11.77
C GLU A 42 18.72 12.18 10.70
N GLU A 43 19.88 12.81 10.53
CA GLU A 43 20.11 13.83 9.50
C GLU A 43 19.88 13.32 8.08
N THR A 44 20.22 12.06 7.80
CA THR A 44 19.99 11.43 6.49
C THR A 44 18.50 11.22 6.27
N LEU A 45 17.78 10.72 7.28
CA LEU A 45 16.33 10.56 7.22
C LEU A 45 15.66 11.90 6.94
N ILE A 46 15.98 12.94 7.73
CA ILE A 46 15.40 14.28 7.59
C ILE A 46 15.62 14.82 6.18
N LYS A 47 16.85 14.75 5.65
CA LYS A 47 17.18 15.23 4.31
C LYS A 47 16.40 14.50 3.22
N ARG A 48 16.29 13.16 3.31
CA ARG A 48 15.55 12.37 2.31
C ARG A 48 14.05 12.67 2.37
N VAL A 49 13.48 12.73 3.56
CA VAL A 49 12.06 13.06 3.73
C VAL A 49 11.77 14.45 3.20
N GLN A 50 12.58 15.46 3.52
CA GLN A 50 12.40 16.84 3.01
C GLN A 50 12.53 16.94 1.48
N ALA A 51 13.41 16.14 0.87
CA ALA A 51 13.59 16.12 -0.58
C ALA A 51 12.39 15.51 -1.31
N VAL A 52 11.79 14.47 -0.73
CA VAL A 52 10.73 13.68 -1.35
C VAL A 52 9.34 14.23 -0.99
N LEU A 53 9.15 14.66 0.26
CA LEU A 53 7.90 15.17 0.82
C LEU A 53 8.12 16.63 1.24
N PRO A 54 8.08 17.60 0.29
CA PRO A 54 8.45 18.98 0.57
C PRO A 54 7.44 19.71 1.46
N ARG A 55 6.18 19.26 1.49
CA ARG A 55 5.13 19.88 2.31
C ARG A 55 5.18 19.32 3.73
N LYS A 56 5.07 20.20 4.72
CA LYS A 56 5.07 19.82 6.14
C LYS A 56 4.01 18.76 6.47
N LEU A 57 2.80 18.91 5.92
CA LEU A 57 1.71 17.97 6.14
C LEU A 57 2.08 16.55 5.68
N ASP A 58 2.72 16.42 4.51
CA ASP A 58 3.13 15.13 3.96
C ASP A 58 4.21 14.48 4.84
N GLN A 59 5.09 15.30 5.44
CA GLN A 59 6.12 14.84 6.39
C GLN A 59 5.52 14.34 7.70
N GLU A 60 4.55 15.09 8.26
CA GLU A 60 3.82 14.70 9.47
C GLU A 60 3.05 13.40 9.25
N LEU A 61 2.38 13.29 8.10
CA LEU A 61 1.64 12.09 7.74
C LEU A 61 2.56 10.88 7.60
N PHE A 62 3.68 11.04 6.89
CA PHE A 62 4.68 9.98 6.75
C PHE A 62 5.18 9.51 8.10
N LEU A 63 5.52 10.42 9.02
CA LEU A 63 5.95 10.05 10.36
C LEU A 63 4.87 9.32 11.13
N ALA A 64 3.65 9.85 11.16
CA ALA A 64 2.55 9.26 11.92
C ALA A 64 2.31 7.80 11.47
N MET A 65 2.12 7.59 10.17
CA MET A 65 1.82 6.26 9.63
C MET A 65 2.99 5.29 9.82
N THR A 66 4.23 5.70 9.51
CA THR A 66 5.38 4.78 9.61
C THR A 66 5.80 4.49 11.06
N VAL A 67 5.51 5.39 12.00
CA VAL A 67 5.77 5.15 13.42
C VAL A 67 4.80 4.12 13.95
N GLU A 68 3.49 4.32 13.74
CA GLU A 68 2.42 3.46 14.24
C GLU A 68 2.56 2.03 13.72
N MET A 69 2.81 1.89 12.43
CA MET A 69 2.95 0.60 11.78
C MET A 69 4.25 -0.13 12.10
N GLN A 70 5.19 0.54 12.77
CA GLN A 70 6.53 0.03 13.07
C GLN A 70 7.32 -0.49 11.85
N ALA A 71 6.87 -0.22 10.62
CA ALA A 71 7.45 -0.73 9.40
C ALA A 71 8.61 0.16 8.91
N PRO A 72 9.72 -0.41 8.43
CA PRO A 72 10.85 0.33 7.88
C PRO A 72 10.56 0.75 6.43
N ILE A 73 9.65 1.71 6.23
CA ILE A 73 9.28 2.21 4.90
C ILE A 73 10.15 3.41 4.53
N HIS A 74 10.73 3.37 3.34
CA HIS A 74 11.47 4.50 2.79
C HIS A 74 10.52 5.63 2.35
N PRO A 75 10.91 6.91 2.52
CA PRO A 75 10.06 8.04 2.15
C PRO A 75 9.71 8.07 0.66
N GLU A 76 10.60 7.59 -0.22
CA GLU A 76 10.35 7.47 -1.65
C GLU A 76 9.23 6.48 -1.97
N THR A 77 9.18 5.36 -1.25
CA THR A 77 8.10 4.37 -1.40
C THR A 77 6.79 4.93 -0.89
N PHE A 78 6.81 5.58 0.28
CA PHE A 78 5.64 6.26 0.82
C PHE A 78 5.09 7.31 -0.16
N GLN A 79 5.96 8.13 -0.76
CA GLN A 79 5.54 9.13 -1.74
C GLN A 79 4.84 8.51 -2.95
N LYS A 80 5.34 7.38 -3.47
CA LYS A 80 4.71 6.68 -4.60
C LYS A 80 3.30 6.20 -4.24
N ILE A 81 3.15 5.56 -3.07
CA ILE A 81 1.85 5.09 -2.56
C ILE A 81 0.90 6.27 -2.34
N TYR A 82 1.40 7.32 -1.69
CA TYR A 82 0.65 8.55 -1.45
C TYR A 82 0.18 9.19 -2.76
N HIS A 83 1.06 9.33 -3.76
CA HIS A 83 0.69 9.88 -5.06
C HIS A 83 -0.29 8.99 -5.83
N TYR A 84 -0.20 7.67 -5.67
CA TYR A 84 -1.10 6.72 -6.31
C TYR A 84 -2.56 6.98 -5.89
N PHE A 85 -2.85 7.13 -4.59
CA PHE A 85 -4.22 7.36 -4.13
C PHE A 85 -4.69 8.82 -4.19
N THR A 86 -3.78 9.76 -4.46
CA THR A 86 -4.07 11.19 -4.46
C THR A 86 -3.95 11.86 -5.82
N ASP A 87 -3.52 11.12 -6.84
CA ASP A 87 -3.09 11.63 -8.16
C ASP A 87 -2.04 12.75 -8.06
N GLY A 88 -1.23 12.73 -6.99
CA GLY A 88 -0.29 13.82 -6.66
C GLY A 88 -0.98 15.15 -6.31
N GLN A 89 -2.30 15.16 -6.13
CA GLN A 89 -3.13 16.33 -5.85
C GLN A 89 -3.81 16.23 -4.47
N TRP A 90 -3.06 15.89 -3.42
CA TRP A 90 -3.59 16.08 -2.08
C TRP A 90 -3.61 17.59 -1.73
N ILE A 91 -4.81 18.09 -1.40
CA ILE A 91 -5.10 19.40 -0.81
C ILE A 91 -4.31 20.57 -1.44
N SER A 92 -4.51 20.82 -2.75
CA SER A 92 -4.43 22.18 -3.30
C SER A 92 -5.75 22.94 -3.09
N LEU A 93 -6.77 22.26 -2.58
CA LEU A 93 -8.03 22.87 -2.19
C LEU A 93 -7.77 23.68 -0.92
N GLY A 94 -7.66 24.99 -1.11
CA GLY A 94 -7.72 25.94 -0.02
C GLY A 94 -8.85 25.56 0.93
N PHE A 95 -8.58 25.73 2.22
CA PHE A 95 -9.57 25.79 3.29
C PHE A 95 -10.59 26.95 3.08
N ASP A 96 -10.82 27.39 1.83
CA ASP A 96 -11.51 28.61 1.41
C ASP A 96 -12.81 28.32 0.63
N ARG A 97 -13.25 27.06 0.50
CA ARG A 97 -14.59 26.75 -0.01
C ARG A 97 -15.39 26.01 1.03
N GLU A 98 -16.52 26.61 1.40
CA GLU A 98 -17.61 26.03 2.20
C GLU A 98 -18.24 24.83 1.46
N MET A 99 -17.51 23.72 1.32
CA MET A 99 -18.11 22.40 1.17
C MET A 99 -18.18 21.79 2.58
N GLY A 100 -19.34 21.21 2.92
CA GLY A 100 -19.63 20.78 4.30
C GLY A 100 -18.53 19.88 4.87
N ASN A 101 -18.06 20.20 6.09
CA ASN A 101 -16.92 19.55 6.77
C ASN A 101 -16.94 18.02 6.70
N ASN A 102 -18.12 17.40 6.69
CA ASN A 102 -18.30 15.95 6.67
C ASN A 102 -17.82 15.28 5.36
N LEU A 103 -17.92 15.94 4.20
CA LEU A 103 -17.53 15.33 2.92
C LEU A 103 -16.00 15.29 2.72
N TYR A 104 -15.30 16.30 3.25
CA TYR A 104 -13.84 16.35 3.20
C TYR A 104 -13.20 15.34 4.14
N LEU A 105 -13.72 15.23 5.37
CA LEU A 105 -13.26 14.26 6.36
C LEU A 105 -13.35 12.84 5.78
N ASN A 106 -14.50 12.46 5.21
CA ASN A 106 -14.71 11.12 4.64
C ASN A 106 -13.76 10.79 3.49
N ARG A 107 -13.43 11.75 2.60
CA ARG A 107 -12.50 11.49 1.49
C ARG A 107 -11.07 11.34 1.99
N SER A 108 -10.66 12.18 2.93
CA SER A 108 -9.31 12.12 3.50
C SER A 108 -9.12 10.84 4.31
N GLU A 109 -10.08 10.48 5.16
CA GLU A 109 -10.07 9.22 5.92
C GLU A 109 -9.98 8.01 5.02
N ARG A 110 -10.76 7.96 3.92
CA ARG A 110 -10.69 6.85 2.97
C ARG A 110 -9.31 6.68 2.35
N ILE A 111 -8.66 7.77 1.95
CA ILE A 111 -7.33 7.68 1.33
C ILE A 111 -6.28 7.31 2.38
N LEU A 112 -6.38 7.83 3.60
CA LEU A 112 -5.51 7.40 4.69
C LEU A 112 -5.68 5.91 5.00
N HIS A 113 -6.92 5.42 5.01
CA HIS A 113 -7.22 3.99 5.14
C HIS A 113 -6.60 3.16 4.01
N GLN A 114 -6.70 3.60 2.76
CA GLN A 114 -6.08 2.91 1.63
C GLN A 114 -4.54 2.88 1.71
N ILE A 115 -3.92 3.97 2.15
CA ILE A 115 -2.48 4.01 2.39
C ILE A 115 -2.12 3.04 3.52
N ASP A 116 -2.86 3.04 4.62
CA ASP A 116 -2.64 2.16 5.77
C ASP A 116 -2.72 0.68 5.37
N LEU A 117 -3.79 0.26 4.69
CA LEU A 117 -3.94 -1.09 4.14
C LEU A 117 -2.78 -1.46 3.21
N THR A 118 -2.34 -0.54 2.35
CA THR A 118 -1.22 -0.81 1.42
C THR A 118 0.06 -1.07 2.19
N LEU A 119 0.31 -0.29 3.24
CA LEU A 119 1.49 -0.47 4.08
C LEU A 119 1.39 -1.74 4.93
N ASN A 120 0.19 -2.15 5.37
CA ASN A 120 -0.05 -3.40 6.09
C ASN A 120 0.29 -4.60 5.20
N ILE A 121 -0.14 -4.60 3.94
CA ILE A 121 0.22 -5.64 2.97
C ILE A 121 1.73 -5.73 2.75
N LEU A 122 2.42 -4.59 2.65
CA LEU A 122 3.88 -4.57 2.52
C LEU A 122 4.58 -5.15 3.75
N HIS A 123 4.03 -4.90 4.94
CA HIS A 123 4.53 -5.47 6.18
C HIS A 123 4.29 -6.98 6.23
N TRP A 124 3.06 -7.42 5.98
CA TRP A 124 2.65 -8.82 5.88
C TRP A 124 3.56 -9.61 4.94
N GLY A 125 3.77 -9.12 3.70
CA GLY A 125 4.59 -9.81 2.72
C GLY A 125 6.03 -10.02 3.22
N LYS A 126 6.58 -9.06 3.97
CA LYS A 126 7.90 -9.17 4.59
C LYS A 126 7.92 -10.22 5.70
N GLU A 127 6.89 -10.30 6.54
CA GLU A 127 6.79 -11.27 7.64
C GLU A 127 6.66 -12.70 7.11
N GLU A 128 5.84 -12.91 6.07
CA GLU A 128 5.67 -14.19 5.38
C GLU A 128 6.87 -14.55 4.46
N GLY A 129 7.84 -13.64 4.33
CA GLY A 129 9.04 -13.86 3.54
C GLY A 129 8.81 -13.86 2.02
N PHE A 130 7.69 -13.29 1.56
CA PHE A 130 7.37 -13.05 0.16
C PHE A 130 7.77 -11.63 -0.27
N LEU A 131 7.82 -11.41 -1.58
CA LEU A 131 8.08 -10.11 -2.16
C LEU A 131 6.77 -9.56 -2.72
N VAL A 132 6.25 -8.52 -2.09
CA VAL A 132 5.10 -7.75 -2.58
C VAL A 132 5.60 -6.34 -2.90
N SER A 133 5.47 -5.92 -4.15
CA SER A 133 5.83 -4.54 -4.55
C SER A 133 4.77 -3.55 -4.05
N TRP A 134 5.16 -2.30 -3.82
CA TRP A 134 4.22 -1.25 -3.40
C TRP A 134 3.07 -1.07 -4.40
N LEU A 135 3.34 -1.25 -5.70
CA LEU A 135 2.35 -1.11 -6.76
C LEU A 135 1.35 -2.25 -6.71
N CYS A 136 1.82 -3.49 -6.53
CA CYS A 136 0.97 -4.67 -6.34
C CYS A 136 0.05 -4.49 -5.13
N ALA A 137 0.61 -4.09 -3.99
CA ALA A 137 -0.16 -3.82 -2.78
C ALA A 137 -1.23 -2.74 -3.00
N ALA A 138 -0.87 -1.60 -3.61
CA ALA A 138 -1.80 -0.50 -3.85
C ALA A 138 -2.93 -0.90 -4.81
N HIS A 139 -2.62 -1.68 -5.85
CA HIS A 139 -3.60 -2.21 -6.80
C HIS A 139 -4.60 -3.15 -6.12
N LEU A 140 -4.13 -4.04 -5.23
CA LEU A 140 -5.00 -4.92 -4.47
C LEU A 140 -5.92 -4.12 -3.54
N VAL A 141 -5.39 -3.14 -2.83
CA VAL A 141 -6.19 -2.28 -1.93
C VAL A 141 -7.21 -1.44 -2.71
N GLN A 142 -6.86 -0.95 -3.90
CA GLN A 142 -7.81 -0.23 -4.74
C GLN A 142 -8.98 -1.12 -5.17
N ALA A 143 -8.71 -2.38 -5.51
CA ALA A 143 -9.73 -3.30 -6.03
C ALA A 143 -10.56 -3.97 -4.92
N TYR A 144 -9.92 -4.39 -3.83
CA TYR A 144 -10.52 -5.25 -2.80
C TYR A 144 -10.65 -4.58 -1.43
N GLY A 145 -10.04 -3.41 -1.21
CA GLY A 145 -10.10 -2.72 0.07
C GLY A 145 -9.56 -3.59 1.21
N ASP A 146 -10.40 -3.85 2.23
CA ASP A 146 -10.05 -4.61 3.42
C ASP A 146 -9.76 -6.10 3.11
N ASP A 147 -10.30 -6.64 2.02
CA ASP A 147 -10.11 -8.05 1.63
C ASP A 147 -8.77 -8.29 0.89
N ALA A 148 -7.99 -7.24 0.66
CA ALA A 148 -6.76 -7.31 -0.14
C ALA A 148 -5.69 -8.27 0.43
N GLU A 149 -5.60 -8.38 1.76
CA GLU A 149 -4.70 -9.36 2.42
C GLU A 149 -5.19 -10.79 2.20
N GLU A 150 -6.50 -11.03 2.27
CA GLU A 150 -7.10 -12.35 2.05
C GLU A 150 -6.80 -12.86 0.64
N ILE A 151 -6.83 -11.98 -0.37
CA ILE A 151 -6.45 -12.35 -1.75
C ILE A 151 -5.01 -12.88 -1.81
N LEU A 152 -4.08 -12.27 -1.08
CA LEU A 152 -2.68 -12.74 -1.03
C LEU A 152 -2.57 -14.08 -0.29
N CYS A 153 -3.34 -14.29 0.76
CA CYS A 153 -3.43 -15.58 1.47
C CYS A 153 -3.94 -16.68 0.53
N VAL A 154 -5.02 -16.44 -0.23
CA VAL A 154 -5.54 -17.40 -1.21
C VAL A 154 -4.47 -17.75 -2.25
N ILE A 155 -3.73 -16.76 -2.77
CA ILE A 155 -2.62 -17.02 -3.70
C ILE A 155 -1.53 -17.86 -3.05
N MET A 156 -1.17 -17.56 -1.80
CA MET A 156 -0.13 -18.26 -1.06
C MET A 156 -0.49 -19.73 -0.78
N GLU A 157 -1.74 -19.98 -0.38
CA GLU A 157 -2.27 -21.30 -0.07
C GLU A 157 -2.34 -22.21 -1.29
N ASN A 158 -2.69 -21.64 -2.46
CA ASN A 158 -2.86 -22.37 -3.71
C ASN A 158 -1.59 -22.34 -4.61
N LEU A 159 -0.49 -21.78 -4.10
CA LEU A 159 0.69 -21.47 -4.92
C LEU A 159 1.31 -22.70 -5.59
N ASP A 160 1.40 -23.82 -4.88
CA ASP A 160 2.05 -25.04 -5.40
C ASP A 160 1.20 -25.67 -6.53
N GLU A 161 -0.12 -25.69 -6.38
CA GLU A 161 -1.06 -26.14 -7.41
C GLU A 161 -0.96 -25.28 -8.66
N ILE A 162 -0.94 -23.95 -8.50
CA ILE A 162 -0.81 -23.01 -9.62
C ILE A 162 0.53 -23.20 -10.34
N ILE A 163 1.64 -23.38 -9.61
CA ILE A 163 2.96 -23.62 -10.19
C ILE A 163 2.98 -24.90 -11.04
N GLU A 164 2.35 -25.97 -10.55
CA GLU A 164 2.26 -27.26 -11.24
C GLU A 164 1.42 -27.16 -12.52
N GLU A 165 0.18 -26.68 -12.41
CA GLU A 165 -0.76 -26.53 -13.53
C GLU A 165 -0.20 -25.61 -14.64
N ARG A 166 0.49 -24.52 -14.23
CA ARG A 166 1.08 -23.54 -15.14
C ARG A 166 2.51 -23.88 -15.55
N ASN A 167 3.03 -25.06 -15.20
CA ASN A 167 4.39 -25.50 -15.50
C ASN A 167 5.45 -24.39 -15.29
N MET A 168 5.35 -23.67 -14.17
CA MET A 168 6.21 -22.51 -13.91
C MET A 168 7.62 -22.97 -13.52
N ILE A 169 8.64 -22.50 -14.24
CA ILE A 169 10.04 -22.84 -13.99
C ILE A 169 10.70 -21.64 -13.29
N MET A 170 10.31 -21.41 -12.04
CA MET A 170 10.89 -20.33 -11.22
C MET A 170 10.79 -20.63 -9.72
N PRO A 171 11.59 -19.97 -8.86
CA PRO A 171 11.48 -20.13 -7.42
C PRO A 171 10.10 -19.72 -6.88
N ARG A 172 9.61 -20.41 -5.84
CA ARG A 172 8.30 -20.15 -5.19
C ARG A 172 8.04 -18.67 -4.90
N LYS A 173 9.04 -17.95 -4.37
CA LYS A 173 8.92 -16.50 -4.09
C LYS A 173 8.68 -15.66 -5.35
N LYS A 174 9.33 -16.01 -6.45
CA LYS A 174 9.18 -15.32 -7.74
C LYS A 174 7.83 -15.66 -8.37
N ALA A 175 7.40 -16.92 -8.27
CA ALA A 175 6.07 -17.35 -8.72
C ALA A 175 4.96 -16.56 -7.99
N PHE A 176 5.03 -16.50 -6.66
CA PHE A 176 4.10 -15.73 -5.85
C PHE A 176 4.04 -14.26 -6.29
N ALA A 177 5.19 -13.59 -6.35
CA ALA A 177 5.25 -12.18 -6.74
C ALA A 177 4.65 -11.94 -8.13
N THR A 178 4.89 -12.87 -9.06
CA THR A 178 4.37 -12.78 -10.43
C THR A 178 2.85 -12.97 -10.46
N ILE A 179 2.32 -14.00 -9.79
CA ILE A 179 0.88 -14.28 -9.71
C ILE A 179 0.16 -13.11 -9.04
N ALA A 180 0.64 -12.67 -7.87
CA ALA A 180 0.08 -11.55 -7.14
C ALA A 180 0.03 -10.27 -7.99
N PHE A 181 1.10 -9.98 -8.74
CA PHE A 181 1.13 -8.82 -9.63
C PHE A 181 0.09 -8.88 -10.75
N ILE A 182 -0.13 -10.04 -11.35
CA ILE A 182 -1.15 -10.21 -12.41
C ILE A 182 -2.54 -10.03 -11.82
N VAL A 183 -2.82 -10.70 -10.69
CA VAL A 183 -4.11 -10.60 -10.00
C VAL A 183 -4.39 -9.13 -9.65
N ALA A 184 -3.41 -8.44 -9.07
CA ALA A 184 -3.51 -7.04 -8.72
C ALA A 184 -3.75 -6.14 -9.95
N ASN A 185 -3.01 -6.34 -11.03
CA ASN A 185 -3.17 -5.55 -12.25
C ASN A 185 -4.51 -5.78 -12.94
N ASN A 186 -4.97 -7.03 -13.04
CA ASN A 186 -6.25 -7.33 -13.65
C ASN A 186 -7.40 -6.76 -12.81
N ALA A 187 -7.28 -6.83 -11.48
CA ALA A 187 -8.29 -6.29 -10.58
C ALA A 187 -8.36 -4.75 -10.62
N ALA A 188 -7.20 -4.07 -10.63
CA ALA A 188 -7.14 -2.60 -10.67
C ALA A 188 -7.51 -2.01 -12.04
N ASN A 189 -7.32 -2.75 -13.13
CA ASN A 189 -7.63 -2.30 -14.50
C ASN A 189 -8.90 -2.93 -15.09
N ALA A 190 -9.74 -3.57 -14.29
CA ALA A 190 -11.04 -4.04 -14.75
C ALA A 190 -11.82 -2.85 -15.35
N GLU A 191 -12.39 -3.03 -16.55
CA GLU A 191 -13.07 -1.94 -17.30
C GLU A 191 -14.10 -1.23 -16.42
N GLU A 192 -14.27 0.09 -16.59
CA GLU A 192 -15.24 0.88 -15.81
C GLU A 192 -16.65 0.25 -15.90
N GLY A 193 -17.07 -0.38 -14.80
CA GLY A 193 -18.36 -1.08 -14.68
C GLY A 193 -18.27 -2.60 -14.51
N SER A 194 -17.09 -3.20 -14.71
CA SER A 194 -16.81 -4.58 -14.28
C SER A 194 -16.48 -4.58 -12.79
N SER A 195 -17.05 -5.54 -12.05
CA SER A 195 -16.55 -5.84 -10.71
C SER A 195 -15.12 -6.37 -10.80
N ALA A 196 -14.32 -6.13 -9.75
CA ALA A 196 -13.07 -6.84 -9.57
C ALA A 196 -13.32 -8.36 -9.64
N PRO A 197 -12.37 -9.15 -10.18
CA PRO A 197 -12.53 -10.60 -10.27
C PRO A 197 -12.71 -11.18 -8.86
N ASN A 198 -13.63 -12.13 -8.70
CA ASN A 198 -13.81 -12.80 -7.42
C ASN A 198 -12.72 -13.88 -7.30
N ILE A 199 -11.87 -13.78 -6.29
CA ILE A 199 -10.76 -14.72 -6.07
C ILE A 199 -10.99 -15.45 -4.76
N ALA A 200 -11.48 -16.68 -4.85
CA ALA A 200 -11.74 -17.53 -3.69
C ALA A 200 -11.03 -18.89 -3.78
N SER A 201 -10.46 -19.23 -4.93
CA SER A 201 -9.87 -20.54 -5.20
C SER A 201 -8.70 -20.51 -6.18
N ALA A 202 -7.99 -21.64 -6.29
CA ALA A 202 -6.98 -21.87 -7.31
C ALA A 202 -7.54 -21.72 -8.74
N GLU A 203 -8.77 -22.20 -8.98
CA GLU A 203 -9.44 -22.15 -10.29
C GLU A 203 -9.62 -20.71 -10.78
N ASP A 204 -10.06 -19.82 -9.90
CA ASP A 204 -10.24 -18.39 -10.23
C ASP A 204 -8.91 -17.73 -10.63
N ILE A 205 -7.82 -18.08 -9.91
CA ILE A 205 -6.49 -17.58 -10.22
C ILE A 205 -6.01 -18.13 -11.56
N LEU A 206 -6.21 -19.42 -11.83
CA LEU A 206 -5.85 -20.04 -13.10
C LEU A 206 -6.60 -19.43 -14.28
N GLU A 207 -7.88 -19.07 -14.11
CA GLU A 207 -8.65 -18.36 -15.12
C GLU A 207 -8.04 -16.99 -15.45
N LEU A 208 -7.65 -16.21 -14.43
CA LEU A 208 -6.96 -14.93 -14.62
C LEU A 208 -5.60 -15.09 -15.32
N LEU A 209 -4.92 -16.21 -15.10
CA LEU A 209 -3.66 -16.53 -15.75
C LEU A 209 -3.86 -17.07 -17.17
N SER A 210 -5.07 -17.49 -17.57
CA SER A 210 -5.33 -18.16 -18.86
C SER A 210 -4.89 -17.38 -20.12
N PRO A 211 -4.95 -16.02 -20.18
CA PRO A 211 -4.48 -15.27 -21.35
C PRO A 211 -2.95 -15.27 -21.50
N ILE A 212 -2.24 -15.67 -20.45
CA ILE A 212 -0.79 -15.68 -20.37
C ILE A 212 -0.28 -17.07 -20.82
N PRO A 213 0.86 -17.19 -21.52
CA PRO A 213 1.41 -18.48 -21.92
C PRO A 213 1.61 -19.44 -20.73
N ALA A 214 1.24 -20.71 -20.91
CA ALA A 214 1.37 -21.77 -19.89
C ALA A 214 2.82 -22.24 -19.65
N ARG A 215 3.82 -21.63 -20.29
CA ARG A 215 5.23 -21.93 -20.01
C ARG A 215 5.94 -20.63 -19.65
N TRP A 216 6.24 -20.49 -18.37
CA TRP A 216 6.85 -19.30 -17.81
C TRP A 216 8.26 -19.61 -17.30
N SER A 217 9.24 -19.11 -18.07
CA SER A 217 10.66 -19.16 -17.75
C SER A 217 11.18 -17.79 -17.34
N GLU A 218 12.33 -17.76 -16.67
CA GLU A 218 12.92 -16.55 -16.10
C GLU A 218 13.20 -15.42 -17.12
N ASP A 219 13.30 -15.74 -18.41
CA ASP A 219 13.63 -14.82 -19.50
C ASP A 219 12.44 -13.97 -20.02
N GLY A 220 11.23 -14.15 -19.46
CA GLY A 220 10.01 -13.48 -19.93
C GLY A 220 9.71 -12.09 -19.36
N GLY A 221 10.62 -11.51 -18.56
CA GLY A 221 10.37 -10.24 -17.89
C GLY A 221 11.63 -9.39 -17.76
N GLU A 222 11.98 -8.70 -18.85
CA GLU A 222 12.66 -7.41 -18.69
C GLU A 222 11.59 -6.40 -18.21
N ASP A 223 11.96 -5.66 -17.16
CA ASP A 223 11.22 -4.60 -16.46
C ASP A 223 10.10 -5.02 -15.48
N VAL A 224 10.50 -5.31 -14.23
CA VAL A 224 9.73 -5.01 -13.00
C VAL A 224 10.65 -4.42 -11.94
#